data_AF-A0A973I3F8-F1
#
_entry.id   AF-A0A973I3F8-F1
#
_cell.length_a   1.000
_cell.length_b   1.000
_cell.length_c   1.000
_cell.angle_alpha   90.00
_cell.angle_beta   90.00
_cell.angle_gamma   90.00
#
_symmetry.space_group_name_H-M   'P 1'
#
loop_
_entity.id
_entity.type
_entity.pdbx_description
1 polymer ?
#
loop_
_entity_poly.entity_id
_entity_poly.type
_entity_poly.pdbx_seq_one_letter_code
_entity_poly.pdbx_strand_id
1 'polypeptide(L)'
;KDILVTDNCSDQVIPNTVTTTPFGGTEGAIALLGLPSVSTTTDGSGAVRFLYGHHSSILSPAPNSVAPDAEKTAAATQEMQGQVVGFFFSMGQKITVTNPVVVK
;
A
#
# COMPACT_ATOMS: atom_id res chain seq x y z
N LYS A 1 -5.80 -16.31 -9.94
CA LYS A 1 -5.04 -15.22 -10.59
C LYS A 1 -3.62 -15.41 -10.11
N ASP A 2 -2.76 -15.94 -10.95
CA ASP A 2 -1.41 -16.31 -10.53
C ASP A 2 -0.66 -15.03 -10.19
N ILE A 3 -0.24 -14.90 -8.92
CA ILE A 3 0.66 -13.85 -8.48
C ILE A 3 1.96 -14.11 -9.21
N LEU A 4 2.23 -13.32 -10.25
CA LEU A 4 3.53 -13.34 -10.89
C LEU A 4 4.55 -12.82 -9.87
N VAL A 5 5.82 -13.23 -9.98
CA VAL A 5 6.91 -12.73 -9.11
C VAL A 5 7.06 -11.20 -9.16
N THR A 6 6.41 -10.56 -10.15
CA THR A 6 6.36 -9.11 -10.36
C THR A 6 5.22 -8.40 -9.63
N ASP A 7 4.28 -9.13 -9.02
CA ASP A 7 3.16 -8.58 -8.26
C ASP A 7 3.49 -8.61 -6.76
N ASN A 8 3.00 -7.64 -5.99
CA ASN A 8 3.22 -7.60 -4.55
C ASN A 8 2.57 -8.82 -3.88
N CYS A 9 3.40 -9.66 -3.25
CA CYS A 9 2.96 -10.82 -2.50
C CYS A 9 2.11 -10.42 -1.29
N SER A 10 1.31 -11.35 -0.76
CA SER A 10 0.78 -11.18 0.61
C SER A 10 1.96 -11.00 1.57
N ASP A 11 1.74 -10.26 2.67
CA ASP A 11 2.75 -10.10 3.71
C ASP A 11 3.22 -11.49 4.19
N GLN A 12 4.55 -11.64 4.25
CA GLN A 12 5.25 -12.90 4.54
C GLN A 12 5.61 -13.06 6.02
N VAL A 13 5.49 -11.99 6.82
CA VAL A 13 5.84 -11.98 8.25
C VAL A 13 4.58 -11.84 9.09
N ILE A 14 3.72 -10.88 8.79
CA ILE A 14 2.48 -10.63 9.53
C ILE A 14 1.28 -10.92 8.63
N PRO A 15 0.46 -11.95 8.93
CA PRO A 15 -0.71 -12.25 8.11
C PRO A 15 -1.65 -11.05 7.99
N ASN A 16 -2.06 -10.73 6.77
CA ASN A 16 -3.04 -9.69 6.52
C ASN A 16 -4.42 -9.99 7.15
N THR A 17 -4.74 -11.28 7.35
CA THR A 17 -5.96 -11.73 8.05
C THR A 17 -5.62 -12.87 9.00
N VAL A 18 -6.23 -12.85 10.20
CA VAL A 18 -6.12 -13.93 11.19
C VAL A 18 -7.49 -14.56 11.43
N THR A 19 -7.66 -15.85 11.16
CA THR A 19 -8.96 -16.54 11.23
C THR A 19 -9.52 -16.67 12.65
N THR A 20 -8.66 -16.64 13.66
CA THR A 20 -9.02 -16.78 15.08
C THR A 20 -9.23 -15.44 15.79
N THR A 21 -9.00 -14.31 15.12
CA THR A 21 -9.15 -12.97 15.72
C THR A 21 -9.69 -12.00 14.67
N PRO A 22 -10.94 -11.53 14.79
CA PRO A 22 -11.59 -10.72 13.75
C PRO A 22 -10.93 -9.36 13.49
N PHE A 23 -10.14 -8.87 14.44
CA PHE A 23 -9.37 -7.62 14.32
C PHE A 23 -7.88 -7.85 14.06
N GLY A 24 -7.45 -9.10 13.87
CA GLY A 24 -6.05 -9.45 13.67
C GLY A 24 -5.61 -9.21 12.22
N GLY A 25 -4.44 -8.58 12.07
CA GLY A 25 -3.86 -8.27 10.78
C GLY A 25 -4.42 -7.00 10.14
N THR A 26 -3.87 -6.66 8.97
CA THR A 26 -4.21 -5.46 8.20
C THR A 26 -5.70 -5.38 7.85
N GLU A 27 -6.30 -6.48 7.39
CA GLU A 27 -7.72 -6.53 6.99
C GLU A 27 -8.66 -6.35 8.18
N GLY A 28 -8.30 -6.91 9.34
CA GLY A 28 -9.05 -6.74 10.57
C GLY A 28 -9.08 -5.28 11.03
N ALA A 29 -7.93 -4.58 10.94
CA ALA A 29 -7.84 -3.15 11.25
C ALA A 29 -8.63 -2.29 10.26
N ILE A 30 -8.53 -2.55 8.96
CA ILE A 30 -9.31 -1.86 7.91
C ILE A 30 -10.81 -2.00 8.17
N ALA A 31 -11.27 -3.22 8.47
CA ALA A 31 -12.68 -3.50 8.76
C ALA A 31 -13.16 -2.81 10.04
N LEU A 32 -12.36 -2.85 11.11
CA LEU A 32 -12.69 -2.17 12.38
C LEU A 32 -12.85 -0.66 12.21
N LEU A 33 -12.01 -0.05 11.38
CA LEU A 33 -12.04 1.39 11.11
C LEU A 33 -13.05 1.78 10.01
N GLY A 34 -13.70 0.80 9.36
CA GLY A 34 -14.66 1.05 8.28
C GLY A 34 -14.04 1.72 7.06
N LEU A 35 -12.77 1.45 6.76
CA LEU A 35 -12.04 2.16 5.69
C LEU A 35 -12.43 1.61 4.31
N PRO A 36 -12.91 2.45 3.38
CA PRO A 36 -13.12 2.04 2.00
C PRO A 36 -11.80 1.78 1.29
N SER A 37 -11.79 0.85 0.33
CA SER A 37 -10.66 0.71 -0.60
C SER A 37 -10.63 1.91 -1.54
N VAL A 38 -9.48 2.56 -1.68
CA VAL A 38 -9.33 3.76 -2.52
C VAL A 38 -8.07 3.67 -3.39
N SER A 39 -8.23 4.02 -4.66
CA SER A 39 -7.16 4.07 -5.67
C SER A 39 -7.13 5.39 -6.44
N THR A 40 -7.89 6.39 -5.97
CA THR A 40 -7.91 7.75 -6.49
C THR A 40 -7.85 8.75 -5.34
N THR A 41 -7.49 10.00 -5.65
CA THR A 41 -7.49 11.08 -4.65
C THR A 41 -8.88 11.19 -4.02
N THR A 42 -8.94 11.07 -2.71
CA THR A 42 -10.17 10.94 -1.93
C THR A 42 -10.07 11.77 -0.66
N ASP A 43 -11.13 12.51 -0.32
CA ASP A 43 -11.22 13.23 0.95
C ASP A 43 -11.60 12.27 2.09
N GLY A 44 -11.05 12.53 3.28
CA GLY A 44 -11.25 11.70 4.46
C GLY A 44 -10.33 10.47 4.49
N SER A 45 -10.86 9.36 5.01
CA SER A 45 -10.11 8.15 5.33
C SER A 45 -10.41 7.01 4.36
N GLY A 46 -9.41 6.14 4.15
CA GLY A 46 -9.49 4.99 3.25
C GLY A 46 -8.25 4.12 3.36
N ALA A 47 -8.28 2.97 2.69
CA ALA A 47 -7.16 2.04 2.60
C ALA A 47 -6.68 1.97 1.15
N VAL A 48 -5.44 2.38 0.92
CA VAL A 48 -4.76 2.25 -0.38
C VAL A 48 -3.99 0.93 -0.42
N ARG A 49 -4.11 0.16 -1.50
CA ARG A 49 -3.37 -1.11 -1.67
C ARG A 49 -2.37 -0.99 -2.79
N PHE A 50 -1.09 -1.07 -2.46
CA PHE A 50 -0.01 -1.05 -3.43
C PHE A 50 0.11 -2.38 -4.18
N LEU A 51 0.18 -2.29 -5.50
CA LEU A 51 0.36 -3.43 -6.41
C LEU A 51 1.81 -3.89 -6.51
N TYR A 52 2.75 -3.02 -6.17
CA TYR A 52 4.19 -3.24 -6.26
C TYR A 52 4.90 -2.70 -5.01
N GLY A 53 6.16 -3.12 -4.83
CA GLY A 53 7.02 -2.69 -3.74
C GLY A 53 7.44 -3.85 -2.83
N HIS A 54 8.14 -3.52 -1.76
CA HIS A 54 8.62 -4.42 -0.72
C HIS A 54 8.61 -3.70 0.64
N HIS A 55 8.95 -4.41 1.72
CA HIS A 55 8.84 -3.89 3.09
C HIS A 55 9.54 -2.54 3.32
N SER A 56 10.63 -2.24 2.60
CA SER A 56 11.36 -0.98 2.73
C SER A 56 10.98 0.06 1.68
N SER A 57 9.94 -0.16 0.86
CA SER A 57 9.58 0.75 -0.23
C SER A 57 9.20 2.15 0.22
N ILE A 58 8.76 2.35 1.46
CA ILE A 58 8.53 3.71 1.96
C ILE A 58 9.86 4.48 2.13
N LEU A 59 11.00 3.81 2.33
CA LEU A 59 12.30 4.45 2.56
C LEU A 59 13.28 4.33 1.39
N SER A 60 13.10 3.33 0.53
CA SER A 60 14.08 2.99 -0.52
C SER A 60 13.41 2.56 -1.83
N PRO A 61 13.80 3.16 -2.96
CA PRO A 61 13.34 2.73 -4.29
C PRO A 61 14.16 1.56 -4.86
N ALA A 62 15.16 1.05 -4.13
CA ALA A 62 16.04 0.01 -4.63
C ALA A 62 15.28 -1.33 -4.81
N PRO A 63 15.39 -1.99 -5.98
CA PRO A 63 14.83 -3.32 -6.17
C PRO A 63 15.56 -4.35 -5.33
N ASN A 64 14.92 -5.49 -5.05
CA ASN A 64 15.52 -6.62 -4.36
C ASN A 64 15.00 -7.96 -4.94
N SER A 65 15.38 -9.08 -4.34
CA SER A 65 15.00 -10.42 -4.84
C SER A 65 13.48 -10.68 -4.86
N VAL A 66 12.69 -10.01 -4.01
CA VAL A 66 11.23 -10.17 -3.95
C VAL A 66 10.46 -9.09 -4.72
N ALA A 67 11.15 -8.02 -5.13
CA ALA A 67 10.64 -6.95 -5.99
C ALA A 67 11.75 -6.54 -6.97
N PRO A 68 12.03 -7.35 -8.02
CA PRO A 68 13.20 -7.16 -8.88
C PRO A 68 13.01 -6.07 -9.95
N ASP A 69 11.77 -5.66 -10.22
CA ASP A 69 11.45 -4.62 -11.21
C ASP A 69 11.77 -3.24 -10.64
N ALA A 70 12.85 -2.63 -11.14
CA ALA A 70 13.36 -1.35 -10.65
C ALA A 70 12.38 -0.19 -10.91
N GLU A 71 11.71 -0.17 -12.06
CA GLU A 71 10.78 0.91 -12.42
C GLU A 71 9.54 0.87 -11.54
N LYS A 72 8.95 -0.33 -11.35
CA LYS A 72 7.78 -0.49 -10.48
C LYS A 72 8.11 -0.24 -9.01
N THR A 73 9.28 -0.66 -8.54
CA THR A 73 9.71 -0.41 -7.16
C THR A 73 9.91 1.08 -6.91
N ALA A 74 10.59 1.77 -7.84
CA ALA A 74 10.77 3.23 -7.75
C ALA A 74 9.43 3.97 -7.80
N ALA A 75 8.52 3.57 -8.70
CA ALA A 75 7.19 4.17 -8.81
C ALA A 75 6.35 3.97 -7.54
N ALA A 76 6.39 2.78 -6.93
CA ALA A 76 5.72 2.52 -5.66
C ALA A 76 6.30 3.36 -4.52
N THR A 77 7.63 3.47 -4.41
CA THR A 77 8.29 4.34 -3.42
C THR A 77 7.90 5.80 -3.61
N GLN A 78 7.88 6.29 -4.85
CA GLN A 78 7.49 7.66 -5.15
C GLN A 78 6.04 7.93 -4.74
N GLU A 79 5.12 7.01 -5.03
CA GLU A 79 3.71 7.14 -4.63
C GLU A 79 3.54 7.07 -3.10
N MET A 80 4.23 6.16 -2.40
CA MET A 80 4.22 6.11 -0.93
C MET A 80 4.71 7.42 -0.31
N GLN A 81 5.83 7.96 -0.80
CA GLN A 81 6.35 9.25 -0.35
C GLN A 81 5.40 10.41 -0.68
N GLY A 82 4.80 10.40 -1.87
CA GLY A 82 3.77 11.36 -2.27
C GLY A 82 2.57 11.37 -1.34
N GLN A 83 2.09 10.19 -0.91
CA GLN A 83 1.01 10.07 0.07
C GLN A 83 1.41 10.56 1.46
N VAL A 84 2.65 10.33 1.92
CA VAL A 84 3.16 10.90 3.19
C VAL A 84 3.17 12.42 3.13
N VAL A 85 3.67 12.99 2.04
CA VAL A 85 3.64 14.44 1.80
C VAL A 85 2.20 14.94 1.80
N GLY A 86 1.30 14.31 1.04
CA GLY A 86 -0.11 14.66 0.98
C GLY A 86 -0.83 14.60 2.33
N PHE A 87 -0.48 13.63 3.18
CA PHE A 87 -0.99 13.54 4.55
C PHE A 87 -0.62 14.79 5.36
N PHE A 88 0.65 15.20 5.37
CA PHE A 88 1.06 16.39 6.11
C PHE A 88 0.48 17.69 5.54
N PHE A 89 0.48 17.85 4.21
CA PHE A 89 -0.07 19.03 3.54
C PHE A 89 -1.58 19.20 3.79
N SER A 90 -2.33 18.10 3.89
CA SER A 90 -3.77 18.12 4.15
C SER A 90 -4.13 18.03 5.63
N MET A 91 -3.16 18.02 6.54
CA MET A 91 -3.38 17.75 7.96
C MET A 91 -4.14 16.44 8.21
N GLY A 92 -3.88 15.41 7.39
CA GLY A 92 -4.49 14.09 7.47
C GLY A 92 -5.93 13.99 6.96
N GLN A 93 -6.42 14.99 6.22
CA GLN A 93 -7.82 15.04 5.75
C GLN A 93 -8.01 14.55 4.31
N LYS A 94 -6.93 14.21 3.59
CA LYS A 94 -7.00 13.81 2.18
C LYS A 94 -5.98 12.73 1.86
N ILE A 95 -6.43 11.67 1.19
CA ILE A 95 -5.57 10.69 0.53
C ILE A 95 -5.29 11.21 -0.87
N THR A 96 -4.01 11.45 -1.18
CA THR A 96 -3.59 11.96 -2.49
C THR A 96 -2.97 10.82 -3.28
N VAL A 97 -3.60 10.42 -4.39
CA VAL A 97 -3.04 9.42 -5.30
C VAL A 97 -2.53 10.11 -6.55
N THR A 98 -1.23 9.99 -6.83
CA THR A 98 -0.58 10.64 -7.98
C THR A 98 -0.28 9.68 -9.12
N ASN A 99 -0.11 8.40 -8.80
CA ASN A 99 0.11 7.33 -9.75
C ASN A 99 -0.92 6.19 -9.53
N PRO A 100 -2.07 6.21 -10.22
CA PRO A 100 -3.10 5.18 -10.05
C PRO A 100 -2.68 3.81 -10.61
N VAL A 101 -1.58 3.71 -11.36
CA VAL A 101 -1.11 2.44 -11.94
C VAL A 101 -0.46 1.54 -10.90
N VAL A 102 -0.01 2.09 -9.77
CA VAL A 102 0.67 1.31 -8.71
C VAL A 102 -0.23 0.98 -7.51
N VAL A 103 -1.52 1.32 -7.55
CA VAL A 103 -2.48 1.11 -6.45
C VAL A 103 -3.82 0.53 -6.92
N LYS A 104 -4.58 -0.08 -6.01
CA LYS A 104 -5.97 -0.55 -6.24
C LYS A 104 -6.88 -0.30 -5.03
#